data_AF-A0A9D9LK44-F1
#
_entry.id   AF-A0A9D9LK44-F1
#
_cell.length_a   1.000
_cell.length_b   1.000
_cell.length_c   1.000
_cell.angle_alpha   90.00
_cell.angle_beta   90.00
_cell.angle_gamma   90.00
#
_symmetry.space_group_name_H-M   'P 1'
#
loop_
_entity.id
_entity.type
_entity.pdbx_description
1 polymer ?
#
loop_
_entity_poly.entity_id
_entity_poly.type
_entity_poly.pdbx_seq_one_letter_code
_entity_poly.pdbx_strand_id
1 'polypeptide(L)'
;MKKIVSLILALTMLCGAAFALASCGKKTTIGVQTGTTGEFYVKGNADMELPGFSNITCNAYNNGGLAVKALIDGQIDYVIIDNEPAKQLLAANPNDIKIIDIALTTEQYAYGVDK
;
A
#
# COMPACT_ATOMS: atom_id res chain seq x y z
N MET A 1 -15.99 21.02 -4.87
CA MET A 1 -14.94 20.14 -5.43
C MET A 1 -13.62 20.26 -4.67
N LYS A 2 -12.93 21.41 -4.68
CA LYS A 2 -11.65 21.59 -3.95
C LYS A 2 -11.69 21.26 -2.44
N LYS A 3 -12.75 21.64 -1.72
CA LYS A 3 -12.88 21.37 -0.28
C LYS A 3 -13.16 19.90 0.08
N ILE A 4 -13.79 19.14 -0.83
CA ILE A 4 -14.11 17.71 -0.61
C ILE A 4 -12.89 16.86 -0.95
N VAL A 5 -12.19 17.18 -2.04
CA VAL A 5 -10.93 16.53 -2.43
C VAL A 5 -9.86 16.74 -1.36
N SER A 6 -9.69 17.97 -0.83
CA SER A 6 -8.74 18.22 0.27
C SER A 6 -9.10 17.52 1.58
N LEU A 7 -10.38 17.29 1.87
CA LEU A 7 -10.80 16.59 3.09
C LEU A 7 -10.59 15.07 2.98
N ILE A 8 -10.82 14.49 1.80
CA ILE A 8 -10.50 13.09 1.49
C ILE A 8 -8.99 12.87 1.52
N LEU A 9 -8.22 13.80 0.92
CA LEU A 9 -6.75 13.76 0.93
C LEU A 9 -6.17 13.93 2.35
N ALA A 10 -6.80 14.78 3.19
CA ALA A 10 -6.43 14.92 4.59
C ALA A 10 -6.76 13.66 5.41
N LEU A 11 -7.86 12.96 5.10
CA LEU A 11 -8.26 11.72 5.78
C LEU A 11 -7.37 10.53 5.39
N THR A 12 -6.94 10.44 4.12
CA THR A 12 -5.94 9.45 3.68
C THR A 12 -4.55 9.78 4.22
N MET A 13 -4.17 11.06 4.36
CA MET A 13 -2.97 11.48 5.09
C MET A 13 -3.04 11.13 6.57
N LEU A 14 -4.21 11.23 7.21
CA LEU A 14 -4.39 10.86 8.62
C LEU A 14 -4.23 9.34 8.82
N CYS A 15 -4.64 8.52 7.85
CA CYS A 15 -4.41 7.08 7.83
C CYS A 15 -2.95 6.71 7.52
N GLY A 16 -2.29 7.45 6.62
CA GLY A 16 -0.85 7.33 6.35
C GLY A 16 0.01 7.76 7.54
N ALA A 17 -0.43 8.77 8.28
CA ALA A 17 0.17 9.20 9.53
C ALA A 17 -0.01 8.15 10.64
N ALA A 18 -1.10 7.39 10.66
CA ALA A 18 -1.29 6.30 11.63
C ALA A 18 -0.32 5.13 11.42
N PHE A 19 0.06 4.82 10.17
CA PHE A 19 1.09 3.80 9.86
C PHE A 19 2.51 4.35 10.10
N ALA A 20 2.77 5.60 9.75
CA ALA A 20 4.03 6.28 10.06
C ALA A 20 4.23 6.45 11.58
N LEU A 21 3.17 6.67 12.37
CA LEU A 21 3.22 6.75 13.84
C LEU A 21 3.59 5.43 14.52
N ALA A 22 3.32 4.27 13.91
CA ALA A 22 3.81 2.99 14.42
C ALA A 22 5.34 2.84 14.25
N SER A 23 5.93 3.58 13.30
CA SER A 23 7.39 3.69 13.13
C SER A 23 7.98 4.75 14.06
N CYS A 24 7.88 4.52 15.36
CA CYS A 24 8.64 5.29 16.35
C CYS A 24 10.15 5.03 16.14
N GLY A 25 10.81 5.83 15.29
CA GLY A 25 12.28 5.89 15.14
C GLY A 25 12.97 4.74 14.39
N LYS A 26 12.25 3.78 13.81
CA LYS A 26 12.83 2.68 13.01
C LYS A 26 12.54 2.84 11.52
N LYS A 27 13.59 2.69 10.69
CA LYS A 27 13.46 2.64 9.23
C LYS A 27 12.65 1.40 8.86
N THR A 28 11.48 1.61 8.26
CA THR A 28 10.54 0.53 7.89
C THR A 28 10.68 0.22 6.41
N THR A 29 10.65 -1.06 6.04
CA THR A 29 10.71 -1.51 4.64
C THR A 29 9.37 -2.10 4.22
N ILE A 30 8.78 -1.57 3.16
CA ILE A 30 7.48 -1.98 2.63
C ILE A 30 7.65 -2.57 1.24
N GLY A 31 7.08 -3.76 1.02
CA GLY A 31 6.93 -4.38 -0.28
C GLY A 31 5.65 -3.93 -0.98
N VAL A 32 5.74 -3.71 -2.29
CA VAL A 32 4.60 -3.36 -3.15
C VAL A 32 4.70 -4.10 -4.47
N GLN A 33 3.60 -4.21 -5.21
CA GLN A 33 3.65 -4.58 -6.61
C GLN A 33 3.97 -3.34 -7.46
N THR A 34 4.92 -3.47 -8.39
CA THR A 34 5.32 -2.39 -9.31
C THR A 34 4.14 -1.88 -10.13
N GLY A 35 4.04 -0.57 -10.27
CA GLY A 35 3.04 0.12 -11.10
C GLY A 35 1.63 0.16 -10.48
N THR A 36 1.48 -0.12 -9.19
CA THR A 36 0.19 -0.10 -8.50
C THR A 36 0.00 1.15 -7.65
N THR A 37 -1.26 1.43 -7.29
CA THR A 37 -1.59 2.50 -6.34
C THR A 37 -0.83 2.36 -5.02
N GLY A 38 -0.60 1.13 -4.55
CA GLY A 38 0.20 0.86 -3.36
C GLY A 38 1.64 1.38 -3.46
N GLU A 39 2.29 1.24 -4.63
CA GLU A 39 3.64 1.79 -4.86
C GLU A 39 3.64 3.33 -4.80
N PHE A 40 2.69 3.95 -5.49
CA PHE A 40 2.53 5.40 -5.52
C PHE A 40 2.18 5.98 -4.15
N TYR A 41 1.45 5.23 -3.33
CA TYR A 41 1.17 5.60 -1.95
C TYR A 41 2.45 5.74 -1.13
N VAL A 42 3.40 4.81 -1.28
CA VAL A 42 4.66 4.83 -0.52
C VAL A 42 5.66 5.84 -1.08
N LYS A 43 5.90 5.81 -2.39
CA LYS A 43 6.92 6.64 -3.05
C LYS A 43 6.48 8.08 -3.29
N GLY A 44 5.17 8.32 -3.28
CA GLY A 44 4.58 9.56 -3.73
C GLY A 44 4.30 9.52 -5.23
N ASN A 45 3.32 10.32 -5.64
CA ASN A 45 2.93 10.54 -7.02
C ASN A 45 2.27 11.92 -7.11
N ALA A 46 2.82 12.79 -7.96
CA ALA A 46 2.35 14.16 -8.10
C ALA A 46 0.93 14.24 -8.69
N ASP A 47 0.59 13.35 -9.62
CA ASP A 47 -0.74 13.30 -10.26
C ASP A 47 -1.83 12.86 -9.27
N MET A 48 -1.44 12.11 -8.23
CA MET A 48 -2.31 11.68 -7.14
C MET A 48 -2.27 12.61 -5.92
N GLU A 49 -1.50 13.71 -5.98
CA GLU A 49 -1.27 14.62 -4.85
C GLU A 49 -0.69 13.90 -3.60
N LEU A 50 0.09 12.84 -3.80
CA LEU A 50 0.71 12.04 -2.74
C LEU A 50 2.18 12.44 -2.58
N PRO A 51 2.60 12.98 -1.42
CA PRO A 51 3.98 13.41 -1.21
C PRO A 51 4.97 12.25 -0.97
N GLY A 52 4.48 11.04 -0.70
CA GLY A 52 5.28 9.89 -0.31
C GLY A 52 5.83 9.98 1.12
N PHE A 53 6.56 8.96 1.55
CA PHE A 53 7.11 8.85 2.90
C PHE A 53 8.64 8.80 2.86
N SER A 54 9.31 9.74 3.54
CA SER A 54 10.77 9.85 3.55
C SER A 54 11.47 8.86 4.48
N ASN A 55 10.75 8.31 5.46
CA ASN A 55 11.25 7.37 6.46
C ASN A 55 10.96 5.90 6.12
N ILE A 56 10.38 5.63 4.95
CA ILE A 56 10.01 4.28 4.49
C ILE A 56 10.88 3.90 3.29
N THR A 57 11.42 2.69 3.31
CA THR A 57 12.05 2.08 2.14
C THR A 57 11.00 1.30 1.35
N CYS A 58 10.81 1.63 0.07
CA CYS A 58 9.85 0.94 -0.79
C CYS A 58 10.58 -0.07 -1.69
N ASN A 59 10.27 -1.36 -1.53
CA ASN A 59 10.75 -2.44 -2.39
C ASN A 59 9.63 -2.84 -3.35
N ALA A 60 9.85 -2.66 -4.65
CA ALA A 60 8.87 -3.01 -5.68
C ALA A 60 9.14 -4.42 -6.23
N TYR A 61 8.10 -5.21 -6.37
CA TYR A 61 8.13 -6.58 -6.87
C TYR A 61 7.21 -6.75 -8.08
N ASN A 62 7.50 -7.72 -8.94
CA ASN A 62 6.71 -7.95 -10.17
C ASN A 62 5.26 -8.36 -9.89
N ASN A 63 4.96 -8.93 -8.73
CA ASN A 63 3.60 -9.28 -8.30
C ASN A 63 3.51 -9.34 -6.77
N GLY A 64 2.27 -9.35 -6.26
CA GLY A 64 1.98 -9.46 -4.83
C GLY A 64 2.52 -10.73 -4.15
N GLY A 65 2.57 -11.85 -4.86
CA GLY A 65 3.10 -13.11 -4.32
C GLY A 65 4.59 -13.02 -3.98
N LEU A 66 5.39 -12.38 -4.83
CA LEU A 66 6.81 -12.14 -4.56
C LEU A 66 7.01 -11.19 -3.38
N ALA A 67 6.18 -10.16 -3.25
CA ALA A 67 6.22 -9.26 -2.09
C ALA A 67 5.89 -10.03 -0.81
N VAL A 68 4.83 -10.86 -0.80
CA VAL A 68 4.48 -11.69 0.35
C VAL A 68 5.57 -12.71 0.67
N LYS A 69 6.22 -13.30 -0.33
CA LYS A 69 7.36 -14.19 -0.08
C LYS A 69 8.50 -13.48 0.63
N ALA A 70 8.84 -12.26 0.22
CA ALA A 70 9.85 -11.45 0.89
C ALA A 70 9.46 -11.08 2.34
N LEU A 71 8.17 -10.86 2.59
CA LEU A 71 7.64 -10.65 3.95
C LEU A 71 7.83 -11.89 4.82
N ILE A 72 7.44 -13.07 4.32
CA ILE A 72 7.58 -14.34 5.02
C ILE A 72 9.07 -14.64 5.31
N ASP A 73 9.95 -14.29 4.38
CA ASP A 73 11.41 -14.44 4.54
C ASP A 73 12.04 -13.39 5.46
N GLY A 74 11.27 -12.44 5.98
CA GLY A 74 11.75 -11.37 6.88
C GLY A 74 12.62 -10.31 6.20
N GLN A 75 12.56 -10.18 4.88
CA GLN A 75 13.32 -9.19 4.11
C GLN A 75 12.68 -7.79 4.14
N ILE A 76 11.37 -7.75 4.39
CA ILE A 76 10.56 -6.54 4.48
C ILE A 76 9.60 -6.66 5.67
N ASP A 77 9.10 -5.53 6.17
CA ASP A 77 8.26 -5.49 7.37
C ASP A 77 6.77 -5.61 7.04
N TYR A 78 6.34 -5.03 5.91
CA TYR A 78 4.94 -4.99 5.48
C TYR A 78 4.80 -5.13 3.97
N VAL A 79 3.60 -5.52 3.52
CA VAL A 79 3.20 -5.47 2.11
C VAL A 79 1.97 -4.58 1.99
N ILE A 80 2.01 -3.62 1.06
CA ILE A 80 0.83 -2.86 0.65
C ILE A 80 0.35 -3.42 -0.69
N ILE A 81 -0.91 -3.86 -0.70
CA ILE A 81 -1.56 -4.43 -1.87
C ILE A 81 -3.08 -4.22 -1.79
N ASP A 82 -3.74 -4.23 -2.95
CA ASP A 82 -5.19 -4.21 -3.08
C ASP A 82 -5.88 -5.31 -2.25
N ASN A 83 -7.09 -5.02 -1.77
CA ASN A 83 -7.82 -5.88 -0.84
C ASN A 83 -8.14 -7.27 -1.42
N GLU A 84 -8.62 -7.34 -2.66
CA GLU A 84 -8.98 -8.63 -3.27
C GLU A 84 -7.76 -9.54 -3.46
N PRO A 85 -6.63 -9.08 -4.05
CA PRO A 85 -5.38 -9.85 -4.04
C PRO A 85 -4.87 -10.19 -2.64
N ALA A 86 -5.01 -9.31 -1.65
CA ALA A 86 -4.59 -9.58 -0.26
C ALA A 86 -5.34 -10.79 0.33
N LYS A 87 -6.66 -10.88 0.10
CA LYS A 87 -7.48 -12.03 0.54
C LYS A 87 -7.03 -13.33 -0.11
N GLN A 88 -6.70 -13.30 -1.40
CA GLN A 88 -6.19 -14.49 -2.11
C GLN A 88 -4.84 -14.94 -1.55
N LEU A 89 -3.95 -13.99 -1.26
CA LEU A 89 -2.64 -14.28 -0.68
C LEU A 89 -2.76 -14.81 0.75
N LEU A 90 -3.70 -14.29 1.56
CA LEU A 90 -3.99 -14.82 2.89
C LEU A 90 -4.53 -16.25 2.81
N ALA A 91 -5.45 -16.53 1.90
CA ALA A 91 -5.98 -17.87 1.69
C ALA A 91 -4.88 -18.89 1.31
N ALA A 92 -3.87 -18.44 0.55
CA ALA A 92 -2.73 -19.26 0.19
C ALA A 92 -1.67 -19.41 1.30
N ASN A 93 -1.59 -18.46 2.24
CA ASN A 93 -0.58 -18.42 3.32
C ASN A 93 -1.24 -18.14 4.69
N PRO A 94 -2.21 -18.95 5.14
CA PRO A 94 -3.11 -18.59 6.24
C PRO A 94 -2.44 -18.49 7.62
N ASN A 95 -1.27 -19.11 7.79
CA ASN A 95 -0.53 -19.13 9.05
C ASN A 95 0.64 -18.14 9.07
N ASP A 96 1.02 -17.62 7.90
CA ASP A 96 2.27 -16.85 7.75
C ASP A 96 2.02 -15.35 7.63
N ILE A 97 0.82 -14.95 7.21
CA ILE A 97 0.44 -13.54 7.07
C ILE A 97 -0.91 -13.23 7.71
N LYS A 98 -1.13 -11.94 7.98
CA LYS A 98 -2.42 -11.40 8.43
C LYS A 98 -2.74 -10.13 7.65
N ILE A 99 -4.03 -9.92 7.39
CA ILE A 99 -4.52 -8.66 6.83
C ILE A 99 -4.79 -7.69 7.97
N ILE A 100 -4.31 -6.46 7.82
CA ILE A 100 -4.71 -5.34 8.66
C ILE A 100 -5.84 -4.64 7.91
N ASP A 101 -7.06 -4.71 8.45
CA ASP A 101 -8.27 -4.19 7.81
C ASP A 101 -8.35 -2.66 7.94
N ILE A 102 -7.46 -1.98 7.22
CA ILE A 102 -7.40 -0.52 7.12
C ILE A 102 -7.34 -0.17 5.63
N ALA A 103 -8.38 0.51 5.15
CA ALA A 103 -8.40 1.02 3.79
C ALA A 103 -7.46 2.24 3.67
N LEU A 104 -6.40 2.12 2.87
CA LEU A 104 -5.49 3.22 2.56
C LEU A 104 -6.05 4.14 1.47
N THR A 105 -6.76 3.55 0.52
CA THR A 105 -7.46 4.23 -0.57
C THR A 105 -8.81 3.55 -0.80
N THR A 106 -9.75 4.26 -1.42
CA THR A 106 -11.00 3.67 -1.92
C THR A 106 -11.07 3.93 -3.41
N GLU A 107 -10.86 2.88 -4.20
CA GLU A 107 -10.83 2.95 -5.65
C GLU A 107 -12.09 2.29 -6.24
N GLN A 108 -12.49 2.73 -7.43
CA GLN A 108 -13.59 2.13 -8.19
C GLN A 108 -12.98 1.44 -9.41
N TYR A 109 -13.17 0.12 -9.52
CA TYR A 109 -12.70 -0.65 -10.67
C TYR A 109 -13.63 -0.46 -11.88
N ALA A 110 -13.06 -0.50 -13.08
CA ALA A 110 -13.78 -0.38 -14.35
C ALA A 110 -13.27 -1.40 -15.38
N TYR A 111 -14.10 -1.72 -16.37
CA TYR A 111 -13.70 -2.54 -17.52
C TYR A 111 -13.08 -1.67 -18.61
N GLY A 112 -11.91 -2.06 -19.10
CA GLY A 112 -11.37 -1.59 -20.37
C GLY A 112 -11.90 -2.46 -21.51
N VAL A 113 -12.23 -1.84 -22.65
CA VAL A 113 -12.62 -2.54 -23.89
C VAL A 113 -11.75 -2.03 -25.04
N ASP A 114 -11.60 -2.86 -26.08
CA ASP A 114 -10.99 -2.42 -27.33
C ASP A 114 -11.79 -1.24 -27.92
N LYS A 115 -11.08 -0.33 -28.58
CA LYS A 115 -11.67 0.90 -29.13
C LYS A 115 -12.42 0.66 -30.44
#